data_AF-U5LK58-F1
#
_entry.id   AF-U5LK58-F1
#
_cell.length_a   1.000
_cell.length_b   1.000
_cell.length_c   1.000
_cell.angle_alpha   90.00
_cell.angle_beta   90.00
_cell.angle_gamma   90.00
#
_symmetry.space_group_name_H-M   'P 1'
#
loop_
_entity.id
_entity.type
_entity.pdbx_description
1 polymer ?
#
loop_
_entity_poly.entity_id
_entity_poly.type
_entity_poly.pdbx_seq_one_letter_code
_entity_poly.pdbx_strand_id
1 'polypeptide(L)'
;IRGQPMKDSHNKVYKSFSDVIEGKEGRFRETLLGKRVDYSGRSVIVVGPSLSLHRCGLPREIAIELFQIFVIRGLIRQHLASNIGVAKSKIREKESIVWEILKEVMRGHPVLLNRAPTLHRLGIQAFQPVLVEGRAICLHPLVCKGFNADFDGDQMAVHVPLSLEAQAE
;
A
#
# COMPACT_ATOMS: atom_id res chain seq x y z
N ILE A 1 28.01 -24.42 31.51
CA ILE A 1 27.47 -23.72 32.70
C ILE A 1 26.71 -22.51 32.18
N ARG A 2 25.38 -22.55 32.08
CA ARG A 2 24.59 -21.36 31.69
C ARG A 2 24.43 -20.50 32.94
N GLY A 3 25.16 -19.38 32.99
CA GLY A 3 25.00 -18.36 34.02
C GLY A 3 23.66 -17.63 33.85
N GLN A 4 23.23 -16.93 34.89
CA GLN A 4 22.08 -16.04 34.79
C GLN A 4 22.34 -14.96 33.73
N PRO A 5 21.36 -14.62 32.89
CA PRO A 5 21.53 -13.62 31.85
C PRO A 5 21.80 -12.24 32.48
N MET A 6 22.72 -11.50 31.87
CA MET A 6 23.05 -10.15 32.32
C MET A 6 21.86 -9.21 32.09
N LYS A 7 21.60 -8.34 33.07
CA LYS A 7 20.47 -7.42 33.05
C LYS A 7 20.94 -5.98 33.22
N ASP A 8 20.15 -5.04 32.70
CA ASP A 8 20.36 -3.61 32.91
C ASP A 8 19.86 -3.15 34.30
N SER A 9 19.98 -1.84 34.57
CA SER A 9 19.50 -1.20 35.81
C SER A 9 17.98 -1.28 36.01
N HIS A 10 17.21 -1.61 34.98
CA HIS A 10 15.76 -1.79 35.01
C HIS A 10 15.36 -3.28 35.02
N ASN A 11 16.31 -4.19 35.33
CA ASN A 11 16.09 -5.63 35.38
C ASN A 11 15.68 -6.25 34.02
N LYS A 12 15.94 -5.57 32.89
CA LYS A 12 15.72 -6.08 31.54
C LYS A 12 16.96 -6.84 31.07
N VAL A 13 16.76 -8.03 30.54
CA VAL A 13 17.84 -8.87 30.01
C VAL A 13 18.42 -8.25 28.74
N TYR A 14 19.75 -8.17 28.66
CA TYR A 14 20.43 -7.77 27.42
C TYR A 14 20.24 -8.83 26.33
N LYS A 15 19.98 -8.40 25.09
CA LYS A 15 19.94 -9.30 23.93
C LYS A 15 21.37 -9.76 23.61
N SER A 16 21.60 -11.06 23.56
CA SER A 16 22.84 -11.64 23.05
C SER A 16 22.91 -11.53 21.53
N PHE A 17 24.09 -11.80 20.94
CA PHE A 17 24.22 -11.88 19.48
C PHE A 17 23.28 -12.94 18.87
N SER A 18 23.09 -14.07 19.55
CA SER A 18 22.13 -15.09 19.12
C SER A 18 20.70 -14.56 19.12
N ASP A 19 20.30 -13.80 20.15
CA ASP A 19 18.95 -13.21 20.24
C ASP A 19 18.68 -12.13 19.17
N VAL A 20 19.74 -11.48 18.68
CA VAL A 20 19.62 -10.54 17.56
C VAL A 20 19.33 -11.27 16.25
N ILE A 21 19.76 -12.52 16.12
CA ILE A 21 19.64 -13.31 14.88
C ILE A 21 18.37 -14.16 14.88
N GLU A 22 18.09 -14.83 16.00
CA GLU A 22 17.05 -15.83 16.15
C GLU A 22 15.70 -15.25 16.65
N GLY A 23 14.64 -16.05 16.54
CA GLY A 23 13.32 -15.67 17.02
C GLY A 23 12.54 -14.75 16.06
N LYS A 24 11.32 -14.36 16.47
CA LYS A 24 10.40 -13.55 15.66
C LYS A 24 10.90 -12.12 15.43
N GLU A 25 11.55 -11.55 16.44
CA GLU A 25 12.22 -10.22 16.40
C GLU A 25 13.69 -10.33 15.97
N GLY A 26 14.12 -11.51 15.52
CA GLY A 26 15.46 -11.70 14.99
C GLY A 26 15.59 -11.10 13.59
N ARG A 27 16.81 -10.70 13.22
CA ARG A 27 17.10 -10.04 11.93
C ARG A 27 16.57 -10.79 10.72
N PHE A 28 16.64 -12.12 10.72
CA PHE A 28 16.17 -12.92 9.60
C PHE A 28 14.67 -12.79 9.36
N ARG A 29 13.86 -12.92 10.42
CA ARG A 29 12.39 -12.93 10.28
C ARG A 29 11.80 -11.53 10.20
N GLU A 30 12.36 -10.58 10.95
CA GLU A 30 11.80 -9.22 11.01
C GLU A 30 12.31 -8.31 9.88
N THR A 31 13.57 -8.45 9.45
CA THR A 31 14.20 -7.48 8.54
C THR A 31 14.62 -8.05 7.18
N LEU A 32 14.91 -9.36 7.08
CA LEU A 32 15.33 -9.96 5.80
C LEU A 32 14.14 -10.49 5.01
N LEU A 33 13.28 -11.30 5.64
CA LEU A 33 12.10 -11.88 4.98
C LEU A 33 10.91 -10.91 4.90
N GLY A 34 10.78 -10.01 5.87
CA GLY A 34 9.78 -8.94 5.88
C GLY A 34 10.47 -7.59 5.91
N LYS A 35 9.96 -6.63 5.14
CA LYS A 35 10.43 -5.24 5.15
C LYS A 35 9.25 -4.29 5.05
N ARG A 36 9.43 -3.09 5.59
CA ARG A 36 8.54 -1.96 5.28
C ARG A 36 8.88 -1.50 3.87
N VAL A 37 7.85 -1.20 3.09
CA VAL A 37 7.97 -0.85 1.67
C VAL A 37 7.31 0.50 1.41
N ASP A 38 7.95 1.29 0.56
CA ASP A 38 7.38 2.53 0.03
C ASP A 38 6.25 2.23 -0.97
N TYR A 39 5.55 3.27 -1.44
CA TYR A 39 4.42 3.17 -2.37
C TYR A 39 3.34 2.18 -1.87
N SER A 40 3.10 2.21 -0.56
CA SER A 40 2.08 1.41 0.09
C SER A 40 1.21 2.24 1.02
N GLY A 41 -0.03 1.80 1.19
CA GLY A 41 -1.02 2.44 2.06
C GLY A 41 -1.92 1.41 2.73
N ARG A 42 -2.76 1.84 3.66
CA ARG A 42 -3.77 0.98 4.31
C ARG A 42 -5.02 1.78 4.61
N SER A 43 -6.19 1.16 4.40
CA SER A 43 -7.45 1.71 4.88
C SER A 43 -8.47 0.61 5.16
N VAL A 44 -9.57 0.99 5.83
CA VAL A 44 -10.75 0.15 6.04
C VAL A 44 -11.38 -0.18 4.69
N ILE A 45 -11.89 -1.41 4.55
CA ILE A 45 -12.62 -1.83 3.36
C ILE A 45 -14.12 -1.66 3.52
N VAL A 46 -14.79 -1.32 2.43
CA VAL A 46 -16.25 -1.27 2.30
C VAL A 46 -16.69 -2.01 1.05
N VAL A 47 -17.94 -2.44 1.03
CA VAL A 47 -18.48 -3.19 -0.12
C VAL A 47 -18.64 -2.27 -1.33
N GLY A 48 -18.11 -2.70 -2.48
CA GLY A 48 -18.26 -2.02 -3.77
C GLY A 48 -19.05 -2.87 -4.77
N PRO A 49 -20.38 -2.98 -4.64
CA PRO A 49 -21.19 -3.90 -5.44
C PRO A 49 -21.32 -3.50 -6.92
N SER A 50 -21.10 -2.22 -7.24
CA SER A 50 -21.13 -1.68 -8.60
C SER A 50 -19.80 -1.81 -9.35
N LEU A 51 -18.75 -2.29 -8.69
CA LEU A 51 -17.45 -2.49 -9.31
C LEU A 51 -17.49 -3.74 -10.21
N SER A 52 -16.67 -3.73 -11.27
CA SER A 52 -16.37 -4.96 -11.99
C SER A 52 -15.39 -5.82 -11.17
N LEU A 53 -15.38 -7.14 -11.38
CA LEU A 53 -14.56 -8.07 -10.60
C LEU A 53 -13.06 -7.71 -10.56
N HIS A 54 -12.52 -7.16 -11.65
CA HIS A 54 -11.11 -6.76 -11.78
C HIS A 54 -10.80 -5.36 -11.24
N ARG A 55 -11.77 -4.67 -10.63
CA ARG A 55 -11.62 -3.27 -10.17
C ARG A 55 -11.75 -3.17 -8.66
N CYS A 56 -11.05 -2.19 -8.10
CA CYS A 56 -11.21 -1.76 -6.71
C CYS A 56 -11.43 -0.24 -6.64
N GLY A 57 -12.16 0.23 -5.64
CA GLY A 57 -12.26 1.66 -5.34
C GLY A 57 -11.08 2.10 -4.48
N LEU A 58 -10.30 3.07 -4.96
CA LEU A 58 -9.19 3.67 -4.23
C LEU A 58 -9.55 5.12 -3.83
N PRO A 59 -9.51 5.45 -2.52
CA PRO A 59 -9.73 6.81 -2.04
C PRO A 59 -8.80 7.82 -2.70
N ARG A 60 -9.34 8.99 -3.04
CA ARG A 60 -8.58 10.10 -3.63
C ARG A 60 -7.31 10.47 -2.84
N GLU A 61 -7.42 10.53 -1.51
CA GLU A 61 -6.30 10.87 -0.61
C GLU A 61 -5.17 9.84 -0.65
N ILE A 62 -5.52 8.55 -0.73
CA ILE A 62 -4.53 7.47 -0.83
C ILE A 62 -3.93 7.44 -2.22
N ALA A 63 -4.76 7.56 -3.26
CA ALA A 63 -4.33 7.52 -4.65
C ALA A 63 -3.33 8.64 -4.97
N ILE A 64 -3.58 9.87 -4.53
CA ILE A 64 -2.69 10.99 -4.84
C ILE A 64 -1.30 10.84 -4.21
N GLU A 65 -1.22 10.29 -3.00
CA GLU A 65 0.06 10.03 -2.32
C GLU A 65 0.81 8.87 -2.98
N LEU A 66 0.13 7.76 -3.25
CA LEU A 66 0.75 6.59 -3.87
C LEU A 66 1.26 6.85 -5.30
N PHE A 67 0.54 7.68 -6.06
CA PHE A 67 0.86 7.97 -7.45
C PHE A 67 1.54 9.35 -7.64
N GLN A 68 1.95 10.02 -6.55
CA GLN A 68 2.41 11.42 -6.58
C GLN A 68 3.49 11.68 -7.64
N ILE A 69 4.49 10.81 -7.73
CA ILE A 69 5.61 10.96 -8.68
C ILE A 69 5.13 10.83 -10.14
N PHE A 70 4.20 9.92 -10.40
CA PHE A 70 3.61 9.73 -11.73
C PHE A 70 2.76 10.94 -12.12
N VAL A 71 2.01 11.51 -11.17
CA VAL A 71 1.24 12.75 -11.38
C VAL A 71 2.15 13.93 -11.65
N ILE A 72 3.23 14.11 -10.88
CA ILE A 72 4.24 15.15 -11.13
C ILE A 72 4.81 15.02 -12.55
N ARG A 73 5.16 13.79 -12.95
CA ARG A 73 5.66 13.51 -14.30
C ARG A 73 4.62 13.85 -15.37
N GLY A 74 3.34 13.52 -15.15
CA GLY A 74 2.24 13.85 -16.05
C GLY A 74 2.07 15.36 -16.23
N LEU A 75 2.03 16.11 -15.12
CA LEU A 75 1.89 17.57 -15.12
C LEU A 75 3.02 18.26 -15.89
N ILE A 76 4.26 17.81 -15.71
CA ILE A 76 5.42 18.39 -16.43
C ILE A 76 5.38 18.02 -17.92
N ARG A 77 5.08 16.74 -18.25
CA ARG A 77 5.02 16.27 -19.65
C ARG A 77 3.94 16.96 -20.47
N GLN A 78 2.83 17.33 -19.85
CA GLN A 78 1.73 18.05 -20.50
C GLN A 78 1.90 19.57 -20.43
N HIS A 79 3.06 20.08 -19.98
CA HIS A 79 3.34 21.52 -19.81
C HIS A 79 2.38 22.26 -18.87
N LEU A 80 1.70 21.53 -17.97
CA LEU A 80 0.81 22.09 -16.94
C LEU A 80 1.59 22.56 -15.71
N ALA A 81 2.84 22.11 -15.55
CA ALA A 81 3.78 22.60 -14.55
C ALA A 81 5.16 22.80 -15.18
N SER A 82 5.82 23.92 -14.86
CA SER A 82 7.15 24.25 -15.40
C SER A 82 8.29 23.47 -14.73
N ASN A 83 8.10 23.02 -13.49
CA ASN A 83 9.08 22.25 -12.74
C ASN A 83 8.41 21.43 -11.61
N ILE A 84 9.20 20.61 -10.93
CA ILE A 84 8.75 19.74 -9.84
C ILE A 84 8.13 20.55 -8.68
N GLY A 85 8.68 21.73 -8.36
CA GLY A 85 8.18 22.58 -7.28
C GLY A 85 6.76 23.08 -7.56
N VAL A 86 6.52 23.57 -8.78
CA VAL A 86 5.18 24.00 -9.22
C VAL A 86 4.22 22.82 -9.24
N ALA A 87 4.62 21.67 -9.76
CA ALA A 87 3.79 20.46 -9.78
C ALA A 87 3.37 20.03 -8.36
N LYS A 88 4.30 20.06 -7.39
CA LYS A 88 4.00 19.79 -5.98
C LYS A 88 3.04 20.82 -5.37
N SER A 89 3.15 22.09 -5.74
CA SER A 89 2.21 23.13 -5.31
C SER A 89 0.80 22.84 -5.79
N LYS A 90 0.64 22.53 -7.09
CA LYS A 90 -0.66 22.18 -7.69
C LYS A 90 -1.32 20.98 -7.01
N ILE A 91 -0.53 19.94 -6.68
CA ILE A 91 -1.01 18.77 -5.94
C ILE A 91 -1.49 19.15 -4.53
N ARG A 92 -0.71 19.96 -3.81
CA ARG A 92 -1.06 20.43 -2.45
C ARG A 92 -2.33 21.28 -2.45
N GLU A 93 -2.50 22.11 -3.47
CA GLU A 93 -3.68 22.97 -3.68
C GLU A 93 -4.90 22.19 -4.21
N LYS A 94 -4.74 20.91 -4.53
CA LYS A 94 -5.79 20.00 -5.02
C LYS A 94 -6.52 20.55 -6.25
N GLU A 95 -5.79 21.20 -7.15
CA GLU A 95 -6.35 21.73 -8.40
C GLU A 95 -7.12 20.65 -9.18
N SER A 96 -8.20 21.02 -9.87
CA SER A 96 -9.07 20.08 -10.61
C SER A 96 -8.29 19.21 -11.59
N ILE A 97 -7.32 19.81 -12.29
CA ILE A 97 -6.46 19.15 -13.29
C ILE A 97 -5.67 17.97 -12.71
N VAL A 98 -5.29 18.03 -11.43
CA VAL A 98 -4.53 16.96 -10.76
C VAL A 98 -5.34 15.67 -10.74
N TRP A 99 -6.65 15.76 -10.55
CA TRP A 99 -7.54 14.59 -10.53
C TRP A 99 -7.72 13.97 -11.92
N GLU A 100 -7.66 14.77 -12.98
CA GLU A 100 -7.71 14.29 -14.36
C GLU A 100 -6.43 13.53 -14.71
N ILE A 101 -5.27 14.11 -14.40
CA ILE A 101 -3.96 13.47 -14.58
C ILE A 101 -3.86 12.18 -13.74
N LEU A 102 -4.35 12.21 -12.50
CA LEU A 102 -4.36 11.03 -11.64
C LEU A 102 -5.19 9.88 -12.25
N LYS A 103 -6.38 10.18 -12.79
CA LYS A 103 -7.20 9.18 -13.49
C LYS A 103 -6.49 8.60 -14.72
N GLU A 104 -5.79 9.43 -15.47
CA GLU A 104 -5.01 9.01 -16.63
C GLU A 104 -3.86 8.08 -16.21
N VAL A 105 -3.08 8.48 -15.22
CA VAL A 105 -1.96 7.70 -14.66
C VAL A 105 -2.42 6.35 -14.13
N MET A 106 -3.55 6.31 -13.41
CA MET A 106 -4.06 5.07 -12.83
C MET A 106 -4.61 4.11 -13.88
N ARG A 107 -4.95 4.59 -15.08
CA ARG A 107 -5.55 3.75 -16.12
C ARG A 107 -4.51 2.77 -16.68
N GLY A 108 -4.77 1.48 -16.54
CA GLY A 108 -3.83 0.44 -16.95
C GLY A 108 -2.67 0.22 -15.97
N HIS A 109 -2.69 0.88 -14.80
CA HIS A 109 -1.71 0.70 -13.73
C HIS A 109 -2.38 -0.07 -12.57
N PRO A 110 -2.18 -1.39 -12.47
CA PRO A 110 -2.82 -2.18 -11.42
C PRO A 110 -2.26 -1.84 -10.04
N VAL A 111 -3.04 -2.10 -8.99
CA VAL A 111 -2.60 -2.05 -7.60
C VAL A 111 -2.82 -3.41 -6.94
N LEU A 112 -1.95 -3.78 -6.00
CA LEU A 112 -2.08 -5.02 -5.24
C LEU A 112 -2.82 -4.73 -3.94
N LEU A 113 -3.93 -5.42 -3.70
CA LEU A 113 -4.61 -5.43 -2.40
C LEU A 113 -4.20 -6.66 -1.61
N ASN A 114 -3.95 -6.47 -0.32
CA ASN A 114 -3.56 -7.54 0.61
C ASN A 114 -4.30 -7.39 1.94
N ARG A 115 -4.85 -8.49 2.45
CA ARG A 115 -5.41 -8.58 3.81
C ARG A 115 -4.57 -9.51 4.67
N ALA A 116 -4.18 -9.05 5.85
CA ALA A 116 -3.51 -9.89 6.84
C ALA A 116 -4.53 -10.65 7.70
N PRO A 117 -4.26 -11.92 8.09
CA PRO A 117 -3.12 -12.74 7.68
C PRO A 117 -3.27 -13.33 6.27
N THR A 118 -2.17 -13.37 5.52
CA THR A 118 -2.13 -13.97 4.17
C THR A 118 -1.91 -15.49 4.28
N LEU A 119 -2.98 -16.29 4.17
CA LEU A 119 -2.93 -17.75 4.34
C LEU A 119 -2.57 -18.51 3.06
N HIS A 120 -2.88 -17.93 1.91
CA HIS A 120 -2.65 -18.50 0.59
C HIS A 120 -2.52 -17.39 -0.45
N ARG A 121 -2.11 -17.74 -1.67
CA ARG A 121 -1.86 -16.78 -2.76
C ARG A 121 -3.02 -15.82 -3.05
N LEU A 122 -4.28 -16.25 -2.87
CA LEU A 122 -5.45 -15.38 -3.11
C LEU A 122 -5.61 -14.25 -2.08
N GLY A 123 -4.82 -14.26 -0.99
CA GLY A 123 -4.79 -13.17 -0.02
C GLY A 123 -4.07 -11.93 -0.53
N ILE A 124 -3.46 -11.99 -1.73
CA ILE A 124 -2.94 -10.84 -2.47
C ILE A 124 -3.48 -10.93 -3.90
N GLN A 125 -4.14 -9.88 -4.39
CA GLN A 125 -4.63 -9.84 -5.78
C GLN A 125 -4.45 -8.45 -6.39
N ALA A 126 -4.26 -8.41 -7.70
CA ALA A 126 -4.16 -7.18 -8.48
C ALA A 126 -5.54 -6.69 -8.93
N PHE A 127 -5.75 -5.38 -8.89
CA PHE A 127 -6.98 -4.72 -9.36
C PHE A 127 -6.65 -3.46 -10.14
N GLN A 128 -7.47 -3.13 -11.14
CA GLN A 128 -7.50 -1.82 -11.76
C GLN A 128 -8.17 -0.83 -10.79
N PRO A 129 -7.43 0.18 -10.25
CA PRO A 129 -8.02 1.11 -9.31
C PRO A 129 -8.96 2.09 -10.03
N VAL A 130 -10.03 2.46 -9.32
CA VAL A 130 -10.99 3.50 -9.70
C VAL A 130 -11.05 4.51 -8.56
N LEU A 131 -10.96 5.80 -8.86
CA LEU A 131 -11.10 6.83 -7.83
C LEU A 131 -12.51 6.82 -7.24
N VAL A 132 -12.59 6.78 -5.91
CA VAL A 132 -13.85 6.88 -5.17
C VAL A 132 -13.80 8.03 -4.16
N GLU A 133 -14.98 8.53 -3.82
CA GLU A 133 -15.13 9.46 -2.70
C GLU A 133 -14.95 8.76 -1.35
N GLY A 134 -14.63 9.55 -0.32
CA GLY A 134 -14.42 9.04 1.03
C GLY A 134 -13.00 8.55 1.27
N ARG A 135 -12.83 7.76 2.33
CA ARG A 135 -11.50 7.30 2.82
C ARG A 135 -11.34 5.77 2.84
N ALA A 136 -12.38 5.02 2.48
CA ALA A 136 -12.38 3.55 2.53
C ALA A 136 -12.11 2.94 1.16
N ILE A 137 -11.41 1.80 1.14
CA ILE A 137 -11.16 1.03 -0.09
C ILE A 137 -12.43 0.26 -0.43
N CYS A 138 -12.96 0.41 -1.63
CA CYS A 138 -14.11 -0.37 -2.07
C CYS A 138 -13.65 -1.70 -2.66
N LEU A 139 -14.09 -2.80 -2.07
CA LEU A 139 -13.75 -4.16 -2.50
C LEU A 139 -14.96 -4.85 -3.15
N HIS A 140 -14.71 -5.58 -4.23
CA HIS A 140 -15.75 -6.36 -4.89
C HIS A 140 -16.22 -7.52 -3.99
N PRO A 141 -17.54 -7.75 -3.79
CA PRO A 141 -18.02 -8.76 -2.84
C PRO A 141 -17.60 -10.20 -3.17
N LEU A 142 -17.45 -10.54 -4.46
CA LEU A 142 -17.04 -11.90 -4.86
C LEU A 142 -15.59 -12.27 -4.51
N VAL A 143 -14.71 -11.29 -4.26
CA VAL A 143 -13.32 -11.59 -3.89
C VAL A 143 -13.13 -11.71 -2.37
N CYS A 144 -14.13 -11.33 -1.56
CA CYS A 144 -14.06 -11.38 -0.09
C CYS A 144 -13.66 -12.78 0.42
N LYS A 145 -14.20 -13.85 -0.17
CA LYS A 145 -13.83 -15.23 0.19
C LYS A 145 -12.35 -15.53 -0.04
N GLY A 146 -11.77 -15.00 -1.12
CA GLY A 146 -10.34 -15.11 -1.42
C GLY A 146 -9.45 -14.34 -0.45
N PHE A 147 -9.97 -13.32 0.22
CA PHE A 147 -9.25 -12.58 1.27
C PHE A 147 -9.62 -13.01 2.70
N ASN A 148 -10.61 -13.91 2.82
CA ASN A 148 -11.32 -14.19 4.07
C ASN A 148 -11.81 -12.91 4.78
N ALA A 149 -12.26 -11.93 4.01
CA ALA A 149 -12.59 -10.58 4.47
C ALA A 149 -14.09 -10.42 4.73
N ASP A 150 -14.42 -9.64 5.75
CA ASP A 150 -15.76 -9.10 6.01
C ASP A 150 -15.71 -7.56 6.04
N PHE A 151 -16.80 -6.91 6.47
CA PHE A 151 -16.94 -5.45 6.42
C PHE A 151 -17.28 -4.86 7.80
N ASP A 152 -16.77 -5.45 8.88
CA ASP A 152 -17.03 -5.02 10.26
C ASP A 152 -15.92 -4.10 10.83
N GLY A 153 -14.93 -3.75 10.03
CA GLY A 153 -13.75 -2.98 10.44
C GLY A 153 -12.44 -3.46 9.82
N ASP A 154 -12.49 -4.56 9.05
CA ASP A 154 -11.38 -5.09 8.28
C ASP A 154 -10.62 -4.02 7.47
N GLN A 155 -9.29 -4.17 7.42
CA GLN A 155 -8.40 -3.26 6.71
C GLN A 155 -7.57 -4.01 5.67
N MET A 156 -7.30 -3.35 4.55
CA MET A 156 -6.42 -3.85 3.51
C MET A 156 -5.25 -2.92 3.27
N ALA A 157 -4.08 -3.50 3.05
CA ALA A 157 -2.94 -2.80 2.50
C ALA A 157 -3.07 -2.73 0.97
N VAL A 158 -2.59 -1.63 0.40
CA VAL A 158 -2.46 -1.42 -1.04
C VAL A 158 -0.98 -1.21 -1.37
N HIS A 159 -0.50 -1.79 -2.47
CA HIS A 159 0.85 -1.61 -2.98
C HIS A 159 0.82 -1.27 -4.47
N VAL A 160 1.69 -0.36 -4.91
CA VAL A 160 1.81 0.03 -6.32
C VAL A 160 3.03 -0.64 -6.96
N PRO A 161 2.86 -1.54 -7.94
CA PRO A 161 3.97 -2.06 -8.74
C PRO A 161 4.58 -0.94 -9.59
N LEU A 162 5.91 -0.79 -9.57
CA LEU A 162 6.58 0.35 -10.21
C LEU A 162 7.17 0.00 -11.59
N SER A 163 7.88 -1.13 -11.70
CA SER A 163 8.48 -1.53 -12.97
C SER A 163 7.43 -2.09 -13.93
N LEU A 164 7.75 -2.15 -15.23
CA LEU A 164 6.83 -2.68 -16.23
C LEU A 164 6.62 -4.19 -16.05
N GLU A 165 7.67 -4.89 -15.62
CA GLU A 165 7.63 -6.31 -15.30
C GLU A 165 6.68 -6.57 -14.12
N ALA A 166 6.81 -5.81 -13.03
CA ALA A 166 5.95 -5.94 -11.86
C ALA A 166 4.49 -5.55 -12.11
N GLN A 167 4.23 -4.71 -13.12
CA GLN A 167 2.87 -4.38 -13.56
C GLN A 167 2.26 -5.48 -14.46
N ALA A 168 3.10 -6.28 -15.12
CA ALA A 168 2.69 -7.34 -16.03
C ALA A 168 2.54 -8.71 -15.34
N GLU A 169 3.25 -8.94 -14.24
CA GLU A 169 3.10 -10.10 -13.34
C GLU A 169 1.69 -10.21 -12.73
#